data_AF-A0A820KR23-F1
#
_entry.id   AF-A0A820KR23-F1
#
_cell.length_a   1.000
_cell.length_b   1.000
_cell.length_c   1.000
_cell.angle_alpha   90.00
_cell.angle_beta   90.00
_cell.angle_gamma   90.00
#
_symmetry.space_group_name_H-M   'P 1'
#
loop_
_entity.id
_entity.type
_entity.pdbx_description
1 polymer ?
#
loop_
_entity_poly.entity_id
_entity_poly.type
_entity_poly.pdbx_seq_one_letter_code
_entity_poly.pdbx_strand_id
1 'polypeptide(L)'
;IEQYLLEKSRIVSQARDERNYHVFYCMLAGMSKEEKQALDLTTASDYVYLNQLDGTIYCDSRDDAKEWATIKSACKVLMFSDEELNDILRLLSAVLNVAN
;
A
#
# COMPACT_ATOMS: atom_id res chain seq x y z
N ILE A 1 20.72 4.15 -7.17
CA ILE A 1 19.55 3.60 -7.88
C ILE A 1 18.86 4.78 -8.55
N GLU A 2 18.79 4.82 -9.87
CA GLU A 2 18.06 5.87 -10.58
C GLU A 2 16.67 5.34 -10.93
N GLN A 3 15.63 6.01 -10.43
CA GLN A 3 14.25 5.73 -10.84
C GLN A 3 13.89 6.59 -12.04
N TYR A 4 13.64 5.95 -13.17
CA TYR A 4 13.10 6.60 -14.36
C TYR A 4 11.62 6.28 -14.49
N LEU A 5 10.82 7.30 -14.84
CA LEU A 5 9.41 7.16 -15.25
C LEU A 5 8.47 6.53 -14.21
N LEU A 6 8.53 6.97 -12.95
CA LEU A 6 7.50 6.59 -11.98
C LEU A 6 6.13 7.09 -12.44
N GLU A 7 5.21 6.14 -12.67
CA GLU A 7 3.85 6.40 -13.17
C GLU A 7 2.92 6.99 -12.11
N LYS A 8 3.14 8.27 -11.76
CA LYS A 8 2.36 8.96 -10.70
C LYS A 8 0.84 8.95 -10.92
N SER A 9 0.39 8.94 -12.19
CA SER A 9 -1.04 8.87 -12.55
C SER A 9 -1.72 7.60 -12.02
N ARG A 10 -0.97 6.51 -11.85
CA ARG A 10 -1.50 5.23 -11.34
C ARG A 10 -2.11 5.33 -9.95
N ILE A 11 -1.69 6.33 -9.16
CA ILE A 11 -2.25 6.55 -7.82
C ILE A 11 -3.74 6.91 -7.92
N VAL A 12 -4.09 7.79 -8.86
CA VAL A 12 -5.44 8.39 -8.95
C VAL A 12 -6.33 7.72 -10.00
N SER A 13 -5.75 7.01 -10.97
CA SER A 13 -6.48 6.34 -12.03
C SER A 13 -5.86 4.99 -12.35
N GLN A 14 -6.68 3.95 -12.43
CA GLN A 14 -6.28 2.62 -12.86
C GLN A 14 -7.06 2.21 -14.11
N ALA A 15 -6.41 1.48 -15.03
CA ALA A 15 -7.12 0.84 -16.12
C ALA A 15 -7.98 -0.33 -15.59
N ARG A 16 -8.96 -0.76 -16.38
CA ARG A 16 -9.79 -1.93 -16.04
C ARG A 16 -8.87 -3.15 -15.82
N ASP A 17 -9.15 -3.91 -14.78
CA ASP A 17 -8.38 -5.10 -14.35
C ASP A 17 -6.94 -4.81 -13.89
N GLU A 18 -6.54 -3.54 -13.74
CA GLU A 18 -5.25 -3.17 -13.15
C GLU A 18 -5.36 -2.80 -11.67
N ARG A 19 -4.24 -3.00 -10.95
CA ARG A 19 -4.08 -2.58 -9.55
C ARG A 19 -3.31 -1.27 -9.44
N ASN A 20 -3.53 -0.61 -8.32
CA ASN A 20 -2.63 0.44 -7.84
C ASN A 20 -1.30 -0.18 -7.38
N TYR A 21 -0.39 0.63 -6.84
CA TYR A 21 0.88 0.14 -6.32
C TYR A 21 0.70 -0.93 -5.23
N HIS A 22 1.51 -1.98 -5.30
CA HIS A 22 1.42 -3.15 -4.40
C HIS A 22 1.55 -2.79 -2.93
N VAL A 23 2.30 -1.73 -2.60
CA VAL A 23 2.55 -1.33 -1.21
C VAL A 23 1.25 -1.08 -0.44
N PHE A 24 0.21 -0.54 -1.09
CA PHE A 24 -1.08 -0.29 -0.44
C PHE A 24 -1.78 -1.61 -0.06
N TYR A 25 -1.84 -2.57 -0.98
CA TYR A 25 -2.45 -3.88 -0.73
C TYR A 25 -1.64 -4.69 0.28
N CYS A 26 -0.31 -4.69 0.18
CA CYS A 26 0.59 -5.37 1.13
C CYS A 26 0.43 -4.81 2.53
N MET A 27 0.46 -3.47 2.67
CA MET A 27 0.26 -2.78 3.94
C MET A 27 -1.09 -3.15 4.57
N LEU A 28 -2.19 -3.05 3.82
CA LEU A 28 -3.52 -3.38 4.32
C LEU A 28 -3.71 -4.88 4.59
N ALA A 29 -3.05 -5.78 3.87
CA ALA A 29 -3.15 -7.21 4.11
C ALA A 29 -2.32 -7.67 5.31
N GLY A 30 -1.13 -7.08 5.51
CA GLY A 30 -0.16 -7.55 6.49
C GLY A 30 -0.11 -6.78 7.82
N MET A 31 -0.80 -5.63 7.94
CA MET A 31 -0.92 -4.91 9.20
C MET A 31 -1.87 -5.58 10.19
N SER A 32 -1.53 -5.50 11.48
CA SER A 32 -2.41 -5.88 12.58
C SER A 32 -3.61 -4.92 12.68
N LYS A 33 -4.64 -5.31 13.42
CA LYS A 33 -5.81 -4.46 13.63
C LYS A 33 -5.45 -3.16 14.36
N GLU A 34 -4.53 -3.25 15.31
CA GLU A 34 -4.04 -2.13 16.11
C GLU A 34 -3.22 -1.15 15.25
N GLU A 35 -2.34 -1.67 14.38
CA GLU A 35 -1.56 -0.85 13.43
C GLU A 35 -2.48 -0.10 12.47
N LYS A 36 -3.51 -0.77 11.94
CA LYS A 36 -4.51 -0.14 11.07
C LYS A 36 -5.29 0.96 11.81
N GLN A 37 -5.74 0.67 13.03
CA GLN A 37 -6.50 1.62 13.82
C GLN A 37 -5.67 2.86 14.20
N ALA A 38 -4.36 2.70 14.43
CA ALA A 38 -3.47 3.83 14.70
C ALA A 38 -3.26 4.76 13.49
N LEU A 39 -3.54 4.28 12.27
CA LEU A 39 -3.39 5.03 11.01
C LEU A 39 -4.73 5.36 10.35
N ASP A 40 -5.85 5.11 11.04
CA ASP A 40 -7.22 5.23 10.52
C ASP A 40 -7.42 4.47 9.19
N LEU A 41 -6.88 3.25 9.12
CA LEU A 41 -6.95 2.39 7.95
C LEU A 41 -8.07 1.34 8.07
N THR A 42 -8.75 1.08 6.96
CA THR A 42 -9.81 0.06 6.85
C THR A 42 -9.43 -1.05 5.85
N THR A 43 -10.38 -1.56 5.06
CA THR A 43 -10.13 -2.60 4.06
C THR A 43 -9.88 -1.98 2.68
N ALA A 44 -9.15 -2.69 1.80
CA ALA A 44 -8.82 -2.17 0.47
C ALA A 44 -10.06 -1.80 -0.36
N SER A 45 -11.18 -2.49 -0.17
CA SER A 45 -12.45 -2.21 -0.86
C SER A 45 -13.08 -0.86 -0.48
N ASP A 46 -12.72 -0.29 0.67
CA ASP A 46 -13.28 0.96 1.18
C ASP A 46 -12.59 2.21 0.60
N TYR A 47 -11.49 2.03 -0.15
CA TYR A 47 -10.71 3.13 -0.70
C TYR A 47 -10.94 3.28 -2.19
N VAL A 48 -11.38 4.48 -2.60
CA VAL A 48 -11.62 4.80 -4.02
C VAL A 48 -10.37 4.51 -4.84
N TYR A 49 -9.17 4.90 -4.41
CA TYR A 49 -7.93 4.65 -5.16
C TYR A 49 -7.50 3.17 -5.28
N LEU A 50 -8.12 2.25 -4.53
CA LEU A 50 -7.77 0.83 -4.58
C LEU A 50 -8.83 -0.03 -5.26
N ASN A 51 -10.04 0.50 -5.42
CA ASN A 51 -11.22 -0.22 -5.90
C ASN A 51 -11.99 0.59 -6.98
N GLN A 52 -11.26 1.22 -7.91
CA GLN A 52 -11.90 1.92 -9.05
C GLN A 52 -12.39 0.92 -10.10
N LEU A 53 -13.55 1.22 -10.71
CA LEU A 53 -14.04 0.54 -11.92
C LEU A 53 -14.18 -0.99 -11.79
N ASP A 54 -14.62 -1.48 -10.63
CA ASP A 54 -14.66 -2.92 -10.30
C ASP A 54 -13.29 -3.61 -10.44
N GLY A 55 -12.22 -2.84 -10.23
CA GLY A 55 -10.84 -3.28 -10.34
C GLY A 55 -10.49 -4.39 -9.36
N THR A 56 -9.53 -5.23 -9.75
CA THR A 56 -9.18 -6.40 -8.94
C THR A 56 -8.39 -6.00 -7.71
N ILE A 57 -8.93 -6.19 -6.50
CA ILE A 57 -8.17 -5.99 -5.26
C ILE A 57 -7.25 -7.18 -4.94
N TYR A 58 -7.48 -8.32 -5.59
CA TYR A 58 -6.78 -9.58 -5.37
C TYR A 58 -5.94 -9.98 -6.58
N CYS A 59 -4.86 -10.72 -6.33
CA CYS A 59 -3.98 -11.23 -7.37
C CYS A 59 -3.54 -12.66 -7.02
N ASP A 60 -4.07 -13.65 -7.73
CA ASP A 60 -3.88 -15.07 -7.47
C ASP A 60 -2.39 -15.51 -7.41
N SER A 61 -1.51 -14.78 -8.07
CA SER A 61 -0.07 -15.08 -8.13
C SER A 61 0.73 -14.49 -6.97
N ARG A 62 0.11 -13.72 -6.05
CA ARG A 62 0.81 -13.00 -4.99
C ARG A 62 0.09 -13.11 -3.64
N ASP A 63 0.90 -13.22 -2.59
CA ASP A 63 0.43 -13.14 -1.21
C ASP A 63 0.87 -11.80 -0.62
N ASP A 64 -0.03 -10.83 -0.61
CA ASP A 64 0.24 -9.45 -0.18
C ASP A 64 0.65 -9.38 1.31
N ALA A 65 0.16 -10.27 2.16
CA ALA A 65 0.55 -10.32 3.58
C ALA A 65 1.97 -10.86 3.76
N LYS A 66 2.36 -11.87 2.98
CA LYS A 66 3.73 -12.36 2.95
C LYS A 66 4.70 -11.33 2.37
N GLU A 67 4.31 -10.65 1.30
CA GLU A 67 5.11 -9.57 0.71
C GLU A 67 5.31 -8.40 1.69
N TRP A 68 4.31 -8.10 2.53
CA TRP A 68 4.47 -7.12 3.60
C TRP A 68 5.56 -7.48 4.60
N ALA A 69 5.64 -8.75 5.01
CA ALA A 69 6.71 -9.22 5.89
C ALA A 69 8.10 -9.08 5.23
N THR A 70 8.18 -9.33 3.93
CA THR A 70 9.40 -9.11 3.12
C THR A 70 9.78 -7.63 3.08
N ILE A 71 8.83 -6.73 2.84
CA ILE A 71 9.05 -5.27 2.83
C ILE A 71 9.58 -4.81 4.19
N LYS A 72 8.93 -5.18 5.30
CA LYS A 72 9.39 -4.83 6.66
C LYS A 72 10.80 -5.35 6.94
N SER A 73 11.11 -6.57 6.52
CA SER A 73 12.44 -7.15 6.69
C SER A 73 13.49 -6.42 5.86
N ALA A 74 13.17 -6.03 4.62
CA ALA A 74 14.04 -5.26 3.76
C ALA A 74 14.34 -3.87 4.34
N CYS A 75 13.34 -3.16 4.89
CA CYS A 75 13.54 -1.88 5.58
C CYS A 75 14.54 -2.03 6.75
N LYS A 76 14.44 -3.10 7.54
CA LYS A 76 15.40 -3.39 8.62
C LYS A 76 16.82 -3.63 8.10
N VAL A 77 16.96 -4.41 7.03
CA VAL A 77 18.27 -4.68 6.39
C VAL A 77 18.89 -3.39 5.85
N LEU A 78 18.06 -2.49 5.31
CA LEU A 78 18.46 -1.18 4.82
C LEU A 78 18.64 -0.14 5.94
N MET A 79 18.54 -0.54 7.20
CA MET A 79 18.73 0.31 8.38
C MET A 79 17.76 1.50 8.48
N PHE A 80 16.54 1.35 7.97
CA PHE A 80 15.47 2.30 8.29
C PHE A 80 15.16 2.22 9.79
N SER A 81 15.10 3.38 10.43
CA SER A 81 14.61 3.50 11.80
C SER A 81 13.10 3.24 11.87
N ASP A 82 12.61 2.89 13.06
CA ASP A 82 11.17 2.72 13.29
C ASP A 82 10.40 4.03 13.05
N GLU A 83 11.03 5.19 13.29
CA GLU A 83 10.44 6.51 13.02
C GLU A 83 10.29 6.77 11.52
N GLU A 84 11.34 6.54 10.72
CA GLU A 84 11.27 6.68 9.26
C GLU A 84 10.24 5.72 8.64
N LEU A 85 10.17 4.49 9.13
CA LEU A 85 9.16 3.53 8.67
C LEU A 85 7.75 4.03 9.01
N ASN A 86 7.54 4.54 10.23
CA ASN A 86 6.26 5.10 10.64
C ASN A 86 5.86 6.32 9.81
N ASP A 87 6.80 7.19 9.44
CA ASP A 87 6.53 8.34 8.60
C ASP A 87 6.16 7.95 7.16
N ILE A 88 6.83 6.94 6.60
CA ILE A 88 6.44 6.35 5.31
C ILE A 88 5.02 5.79 5.39
N LEU A 89 4.69 5.06 6.45
CA LEU A 89 3.36 4.49 6.66
C LEU A 89 2.28 5.55 6.80
N ARG A 90 2.56 6.64 7.53
CA ARG A 90 1.65 7.81 7.64
C ARG A 90 1.43 8.50 6.29
N LEU A 91 2.48 8.62 5.48
CA LEU A 91 2.34 9.18 4.13
C LEU A 91 1.46 8.29 3.24
N LEU A 92 1.65 6.97 3.30
CA LEU A 92 0.83 6.02 2.55
C LEU A 92 -0.64 6.02 3.01
N SER A 93 -0.91 6.07 4.32
CA SER A 93 -2.28 6.17 4.84
C SER A 93 -2.94 7.48 4.45
N ALA A 94 -2.21 8.60 4.49
CA ALA A 94 -2.71 9.90 4.04
C ALA A 94 -3.12 9.88 2.57
N VAL A 95 -2.33 9.24 1.69
CA VAL A 95 -2.69 9.11 0.26
C VAL A 95 -4.02 8.37 0.07
N LEU A 96 -4.26 7.31 0.85
CA LEU A 96 -5.52 6.56 0.79
C LEU A 96 -6.69 7.40 1.34
N ASN A 97 -6.48 8.12 2.43
CA ASN A 97 -7.52 8.90 3.09
C ASN A 97 -7.90 10.19 2.33
N VAL A 98 -7.00 10.79 1.55
CA VAL A 98 -7.32 11.96 0.70
C VAL A 98 -8.29 11.61 -0.45
N ALA A 99 -8.35 10.34 -0.83
CA ALA A 99 -9.21 9.84 -1.91
C ALA A 99 -10.67 9.60 -1.50
N ASN A 100 -10.91 9.50 -0.19
CA ASN A 100 -12.20 9.19 0.42
C ASN A 100 -12.89 10.47 0.88
#